data_AF-A0A7W1PQX5-F1
#
_entry.id   AF-A0A7W1PQX5-F1
#
_cell.length_a   1.000
_cell.length_b   1.000
_cell.length_c   1.000
_cell.angle_alpha   90.00
_cell.angle_beta   90.00
_cell.angle_gamma   90.00
#
_symmetry.space_group_name_H-M   'P 1'
#
loop_
_entity.id
_entity.type
_entity.pdbx_description
1 polymer ?
#
loop_
_entity_poly.entity_id
_entity_poly.type
_entity_poly.pdbx_seq_one_letter_code
_entity_poly.pdbx_strand_id
1 'polypeptide(L)'
;MTQAPGPHLSPDDVENWLSGTLDAARTRHLDLCPECFDRAQVEREIVEQLSTLPPVGPSAGFADRVMASVTVRQRRFATRRSVAIAAGLALALIGSMAASVAWTLANQDLLASVGNWVLAQGTQAGWLALRAVVSNFIEQPWYESVRALAGQPGRLAAAVVVASLAYLSGVFALRRLLALPTQQVAHAG
;
A
#
# COMPACT_ATOMS: atom_id res chain seq x y z
N MET A 1 37.40 8.18 17.81
CA MET A 1 37.58 7.41 16.55
C MET A 1 36.90 8.22 15.46
N THR A 2 37.67 9.01 14.71
CA THR A 2 37.15 9.81 13.59
C THR A 2 36.96 8.88 12.40
N GLN A 3 35.70 8.58 12.08
CA GLN A 3 35.31 7.80 10.92
C GLN A 3 35.82 8.51 9.66
N ALA A 4 36.55 7.78 8.80
CA ALA A 4 36.98 8.29 7.51
C ALA A 4 35.75 8.85 6.76
N PRO A 5 35.85 10.04 6.14
CA PRO A 5 34.73 10.57 5.38
C PRO A 5 34.37 9.54 4.32
N GLY A 6 33.10 9.09 4.34
CA GLY A 6 32.55 8.32 3.23
C GLY A 6 32.65 9.12 1.92
N PRO A 7 32.29 8.52 0.78
CA PRO A 7 32.25 9.27 -0.48
C PRO A 7 31.41 10.55 -0.30
N HIS A 8 31.94 11.68 -0.77
CA HIS A 8 31.24 12.96 -0.81
C HIS A 8 29.93 12.84 -1.61
N LEU A 9 29.01 13.77 -1.37
CA LEU A 9 27.74 13.81 -2.09
C LEU A 9 27.95 13.99 -3.60
N SER A 10 27.14 13.26 -4.36
CA SER A 10 27.06 13.43 -5.82
C SER A 10 26.26 14.69 -6.18
N PRO A 11 26.37 15.21 -7.41
CA PRO A 11 25.54 16.33 -7.87
C PRO A 11 24.05 16.08 -7.70
N ASP A 12 23.57 14.87 -8.03
CA ASP A 12 22.16 14.48 -7.86
C ASP A 12 21.72 14.56 -6.39
N ASP A 13 22.59 14.23 -5.44
CA ASP A 13 22.27 14.36 -4.02
C ASP A 13 22.12 15.84 -3.60
N VAL A 14 22.88 16.76 -4.19
CA VAL A 14 22.74 18.20 -3.92
C VAL A 14 21.45 18.74 -4.54
N GLU A 15 21.07 18.30 -5.74
CA GLU A 15 19.77 18.59 -6.34
C GLU A 15 18.60 18.06 -5.49
N ASN A 16 18.74 16.85 -4.94
CA ASN A 16 17.76 16.27 -4.02
C ASN A 16 17.65 17.07 -2.72
N TRP A 17 18.75 17.64 -2.24
CA TRP A 17 18.72 18.54 -1.09
C TRP A 17 18.01 19.85 -1.41
N LEU A 18 18.28 20.46 -2.56
CA LEU A 18 17.61 21.69 -3.02
C LEU A 18 16.09 21.49 -3.20
N SER A 19 15.68 20.29 -3.65
CA SER A 19 14.26 19.93 -3.79
C SER A 19 13.60 19.42 -2.51
N GLY A 20 14.34 19.31 -1.40
CA GLY A 20 13.82 18.83 -0.11
C GLY A 20 13.53 17.33 -0.07
N THR A 21 14.13 16.54 -0.96
CA THR A 21 13.92 15.08 -1.10
C THR A 21 15.11 14.23 -0.64
N LEU A 22 16.19 14.85 -0.18
CA LEU A 22 17.38 14.15 0.33
C LEU A 22 17.05 13.30 1.57
N ASP A 23 17.60 12.09 1.65
CA ASP A 23 17.39 11.22 2.80
C ASP A 23 18.11 11.72 4.07
N ALA A 24 17.67 11.20 5.23
CA ALA A 24 18.16 11.62 6.53
C ALA A 24 19.64 11.30 6.78
N ALA A 25 20.20 10.24 6.18
CA ALA A 25 21.60 9.88 6.40
C ALA A 25 22.54 10.82 5.64
N ARG A 26 22.20 11.15 4.38
CA ARG A 26 22.92 12.15 3.58
C ARG A 26 22.72 13.57 4.10
N THR A 27 21.55 13.89 4.63
CA THR A 27 21.31 15.18 5.33
C THR A 27 22.25 15.33 6.52
N ARG A 28 22.38 14.28 7.35
CA ARG A 28 23.35 14.28 8.46
C ARG A 28 24.80 14.39 7.98
N HIS A 29 25.12 13.87 6.80
CA HIS A 29 26.45 14.03 6.22
C HIS A 29 26.75 15.50 5.87
N LEU A 30 25.77 16.25 5.33
CA LEU A 30 25.93 17.69 5.09
C LEU A 30 26.25 18.46 6.37
N ASP A 31 25.62 18.11 7.49
CA ASP A 31 25.89 18.75 8.79
C ASP A 31 27.31 18.46 9.32
N LEU A 32 27.94 17.38 8.86
CA LEU A 32 29.22 16.89 9.35
C LEU A 32 30.40 17.15 8.39
N CYS A 33 30.13 17.40 7.11
CA CYS A 33 31.14 17.59 6.08
C CYS A 33 31.10 19.03 5.53
N PRO A 34 32.03 19.92 5.97
CA PRO A 34 32.06 21.31 5.53
C PRO A 34 32.20 21.47 4.01
N GLU A 35 32.96 20.60 3.35
CA GLU A 35 33.15 20.66 1.89
C GLU A 35 31.85 20.42 1.12
N CYS A 36 31.07 19.41 1.52
CA CYS A 36 29.76 19.16 0.92
C CYS A 36 28.75 20.26 1.25
N PHE A 37 28.83 20.85 2.45
CA PHE A 37 28.00 21.98 2.83
C PHE A 37 28.30 23.21 1.97
N ASP A 38 29.57 23.59 1.84
CA ASP A 38 29.99 24.76 1.05
C ASP A 38 29.56 24.61 -0.42
N ARG A 39 29.74 23.41 -1.00
CA ARG A 39 29.28 23.11 -2.36
C ARG A 39 27.76 23.26 -2.50
N ALA A 40 27.00 22.70 -1.56
CA ALA A 40 25.54 22.79 -1.58
C ALA A 40 25.05 24.24 -1.46
N GLN A 41 25.75 25.08 -0.68
CA GLN A 41 25.42 26.50 -0.56
C GLN A 41 25.71 27.29 -1.83
N VAL A 42 26.81 26.99 -2.54
CA VAL A 42 27.07 27.59 -3.85
C VAL A 42 25.96 27.23 -4.84
N GLU A 43 25.53 25.97 -4.88
CA GLU A 43 24.44 25.55 -5.76
C GLU A 43 23.10 26.21 -5.39
N ARG A 44 22.81 26.39 -4.09
CA ARG A 44 21.65 27.13 -3.61
C ARG A 44 21.66 28.58 -4.09
N GLU A 45 22.80 29.26 -3.98
CA GLU A 45 22.94 30.64 -4.42
C GLU A 45 22.65 30.77 -5.92
N ILE A 46 23.16 29.84 -6.74
CA ILE A 46 22.89 29.81 -8.18
C ILE A 46 21.40 29.65 -8.45
N VAL A 47 20.71 28.73 -7.77
CA VAL A 47 19.26 28.53 -7.93
C VAL A 47 18.48 29.77 -7.51
N GLU A 48 18.89 30.44 -6.42
CA GLU A 48 18.27 31.68 -5.98
C GLU A 48 18.45 32.79 -7.02
N GLN A 49 19.65 32.95 -7.59
CA GLN A 49 19.89 33.88 -8.69
C GLN A 49 19.04 33.56 -9.93
N LEU A 50 18.95 32.28 -10.32
CA LEU A 50 18.10 31.85 -11.44
C LEU A 50 16.61 32.14 -11.19
N SER A 51 16.16 32.04 -9.94
CA SER A 51 14.76 32.33 -9.57
C SER A 51 14.38 33.80 -9.71
N THR A 52 15.37 34.72 -9.73
CA THR A 52 15.15 36.15 -9.98
C THR A 52 14.98 36.51 -11.45
N LEU A 53 15.30 35.59 -12.37
CA LEU A 53 15.19 35.84 -13.80
C LEU A 53 13.71 35.96 -14.21
N PRO A 54 13.37 36.83 -15.18
CA PRO A 54 12.02 36.94 -15.69
C PRO A 54 11.52 35.58 -16.20
N PRO A 55 10.30 35.15 -15.81
CA PRO A 55 9.77 33.88 -16.27
C PRO A 55 9.56 33.93 -17.79
N VAL A 56 10.22 33.03 -18.51
CA VAL A 56 10.01 32.85 -19.95
C VAL A 56 8.78 31.96 -20.12
N GLY A 57 7.64 32.59 -20.38
CA GLY A 57 6.40 31.89 -20.68
C GLY A 57 6.37 31.37 -22.13
N PRO A 58 5.66 30.27 -22.40
CA PRO A 58 5.45 29.81 -23.77
C PRO A 58 4.63 30.83 -24.59
N SER A 59 4.83 30.85 -25.91
CA SER A 59 4.04 31.71 -26.80
C SER A 59 2.55 31.33 -26.81
N ALA A 60 1.69 32.30 -27.14
CA ALA A 60 0.27 32.05 -27.28
C ALA A 60 -0.02 30.84 -28.19
N GLY A 61 -0.98 30.01 -27.79
CA GLY A 61 -1.35 28.77 -28.49
C GLY A 61 -0.35 27.61 -28.37
N PHE A 62 0.69 27.71 -27.53
CA PHE A 62 1.61 26.59 -27.29
C PHE A 62 0.89 25.35 -26.76
N ALA A 63 0.00 25.53 -25.77
CA ALA A 63 -0.79 24.43 -25.23
C ALA A 63 -1.65 23.76 -26.31
N ASP A 64 -2.27 24.54 -27.19
CA ASP A 64 -3.10 24.01 -28.28
C ASP A 64 -2.27 23.21 -29.28
N ARG A 65 -1.07 23.70 -29.64
CA ARG A 65 -0.14 22.97 -30.53
C ARG A 65 0.33 21.67 -29.90
N VAL A 66 0.66 21.68 -28.61
CA VAL A 66 1.04 20.46 -27.87
C VAL A 66 -0.13 19.49 -27.85
N MET A 67 -1.31 19.92 -27.42
CA MET A 67 -2.49 19.05 -27.34
C MET A 67 -2.94 18.52 -28.71
N ALA A 68 -2.73 19.26 -29.79
CA ALA A 68 -2.98 18.78 -31.15
C ALA A 68 -2.02 17.65 -31.58
N SER A 69 -0.81 17.60 -31.01
CA SER A 69 0.18 16.54 -31.27
C SER A 69 0.05 15.33 -30.33
N VAL A 70 -0.68 15.47 -29.22
CA VAL A 70 -0.95 14.37 -28.31
C VAL A 70 -2.02 13.46 -28.94
N THR A 71 -1.59 12.32 -29.45
CA THR A 71 -2.50 11.25 -29.86
C THR A 71 -3.11 10.59 -28.63
N VAL A 72 -4.24 11.11 -28.18
CA VAL A 72 -5.04 10.44 -27.15
C VAL A 72 -5.59 9.17 -27.76
N ARG A 73 -4.99 8.03 -27.39
CA ARG A 73 -5.51 6.71 -27.78
C ARG A 73 -6.85 6.51 -27.06
N GLN A 74 -7.92 7.01 -27.67
CA GLN A 74 -9.28 6.70 -27.27
C GLN A 74 -9.42 5.18 -27.34
N ARG A 75 -9.53 4.56 -26.17
CA ARG A 75 -9.89 3.15 -26.08
C ARG A 75 -11.22 3.02 -26.80
N ARG A 76 -11.22 2.38 -27.97
CA ARG A 76 -12.44 2.03 -28.69
C ARG A 76 -13.21 1.03 -27.83
N PHE A 77 -14.00 1.53 -26.90
CA PHE A 77 -14.92 0.71 -26.15
C PHE A 77 -16.00 0.19 -27.10
N ALA A 78 -16.24 -1.11 -27.03
CA ALA A 78 -17.31 -1.84 -27.70
C ALA A 78 -17.27 -1.84 -29.25
N THR A 79 -16.35 -2.60 -29.82
CA THR A 79 -16.60 -3.19 -31.16
C THR A 79 -17.46 -4.45 -30.99
N ARG A 80 -18.33 -4.79 -31.96
CA ARG A 80 -19.14 -6.03 -31.92
C ARG A 80 -18.30 -7.29 -31.68
N ARG A 81 -17.04 -7.30 -32.15
CA ARG A 81 -16.06 -8.36 -31.87
C ARG A 81 -15.66 -8.44 -30.39
N SER A 82 -15.45 -7.30 -29.71
CA SER A 82 -15.15 -7.29 -28.26
C SER A 82 -16.30 -7.82 -27.41
N VAL A 83 -17.55 -7.58 -27.81
CA VAL A 83 -18.74 -8.14 -27.13
C VAL A 83 -18.83 -9.65 -27.32
N ALA A 84 -18.59 -10.15 -28.53
CA ALA A 84 -18.60 -11.58 -28.81
C ALA A 84 -17.50 -12.34 -28.03
N ILE A 85 -16.30 -11.76 -27.92
CA ILE A 85 -15.20 -12.34 -27.14
C ILE A 85 -15.53 -12.36 -25.65
N ALA A 86 -16.09 -11.27 -25.11
CA ALA A 86 -16.50 -11.21 -23.71
C ALA A 86 -17.61 -12.21 -23.38
N ALA A 87 -18.60 -12.36 -24.28
CA ALA A 87 -19.67 -13.36 -24.13
C ALA A 87 -19.12 -14.79 -24.17
N GLY A 88 -18.16 -15.08 -25.05
CA GLY A 88 -17.48 -16.37 -25.12
C GLY A 88 -16.72 -16.71 -23.83
N LEU A 89 -15.98 -15.75 -23.29
CA LEU A 89 -15.28 -15.92 -22.00
C LEU A 89 -16.25 -16.13 -20.83
N ALA A 90 -17.36 -15.40 -20.79
CA ALA A 90 -18.38 -15.57 -19.76
C ALA A 90 -19.01 -16.98 -19.83
N LEU A 91 -19.32 -17.47 -21.03
CA LEU A 91 -19.85 -18.82 -21.22
C LEU A 91 -18.82 -19.89 -20.83
N ALA A 92 -17.54 -19.70 -21.15
CA ALA A 92 -16.48 -20.61 -20.75
C ALA A 92 -16.32 -20.68 -19.22
N LEU A 93 -16.40 -19.54 -18.52
CA LEU A 93 -16.36 -19.48 -17.06
C LEU A 93 -17.58 -20.15 -16.41
N ILE A 94 -18.79 -19.88 -16.92
CA ILE A 94 -20.00 -20.54 -16.40
C ILE A 94 -19.93 -22.05 -16.64
N GLY A 95 -19.46 -22.47 -17.82
CA GLY A 95 -19.24 -23.87 -18.14
C GLY A 95 -18.24 -24.55 -17.22
N SER A 96 -17.13 -23.90 -16.88
CA SER A 96 -16.11 -24.46 -15.98
C SER A 96 -16.62 -24.61 -14.55
N MET A 97 -17.40 -23.65 -14.04
CA MET A 97 -18.01 -23.75 -12.72
C MET A 97 -19.04 -24.88 -12.65
N ALA A 98 -19.89 -25.02 -13.67
CA ALA A 98 -20.87 -26.10 -13.74
C ALA A 98 -20.19 -27.48 -13.79
N ALA A 99 -19.13 -27.61 -14.59
CA ALA A 99 -18.34 -28.83 -14.66
C ALA A 99 -17.68 -29.17 -13.31
N SER A 100 -17.16 -28.16 -12.59
CA SER A 100 -16.59 -28.37 -11.25
C SER A 100 -17.64 -28.88 -10.26
N VAL A 101 -18.84 -28.30 -10.24
CA VAL A 101 -19.92 -28.75 -9.34
C VAL A 101 -20.36 -30.17 -9.68
N ALA A 102 -20.52 -30.47 -10.97
CA ALA A 102 -20.88 -31.82 -11.42
C ALA A 102 -19.82 -32.85 -11.02
N TRP A 103 -18.53 -32.52 -11.16
CA TRP A 103 -17.43 -33.37 -10.72
C TRP A 103 -17.44 -33.58 -9.19
N THR A 104 -17.62 -32.52 -8.40
CA THR A 104 -17.73 -32.61 -6.93
C THR A 104 -18.88 -33.52 -6.51
N LEU A 105 -20.02 -33.44 -7.19
CA LEU A 105 -21.17 -34.31 -6.92
C LEU A 105 -20.92 -35.77 -7.34
N ALA A 106 -20.17 -36.01 -8.41
CA ALA A 106 -19.81 -37.35 -8.86
C ALA A 106 -18.70 -38.00 -8.01
N ASN A 107 -17.86 -37.19 -7.35
CA ASN A 107 -16.67 -37.64 -6.61
C ASN A 107 -16.81 -37.46 -5.08
N GLN A 108 -18.02 -37.56 -4.54
CA GLN A 108 -18.28 -37.37 -3.10
C GLN A 108 -17.46 -38.33 -2.21
N ASP A 109 -17.32 -39.60 -2.60
CA ASP A 109 -16.54 -40.59 -1.82
C ASP A 109 -15.04 -40.25 -1.77
N LEU A 110 -14.52 -39.71 -2.88
CA LEU A 110 -13.14 -39.26 -2.98
C LEU A 110 -12.91 -38.03 -2.08
N LEU A 111 -13.88 -37.10 -2.05
CA LEU A 111 -13.81 -35.94 -1.16
C LEU A 111 -13.97 -36.32 0.32
N ALA A 112 -14.84 -37.27 0.64
CA ALA A 112 -15.02 -37.76 2.00
C ALA A 112 -13.77 -38.48 2.52
N SER A 113 -13.11 -39.29 1.68
CA SER A 113 -11.86 -39.97 2.05
C SER A 113 -10.69 -39.00 2.20
N VAL A 114 -10.55 -38.02 1.29
CA VAL A 114 -9.56 -36.93 1.45
C VAL A 114 -9.87 -36.11 2.70
N GLY A 115 -11.13 -35.77 2.97
CA GLY A 115 -11.54 -35.04 4.16
C GLY A 115 -11.18 -35.77 5.45
N ASN A 116 -11.43 -37.08 5.51
CA ASN A 116 -11.05 -37.92 6.66
C ASN A 116 -9.53 -38.01 6.82
N TRP A 117 -8.78 -38.14 5.73
CA TRP A 117 -7.32 -38.13 5.78
C TRP A 117 -6.76 -36.77 6.24
N VAL A 118 -7.31 -35.65 5.74
CA VAL A 118 -6.94 -34.29 6.16
C VAL A 118 -7.28 -34.05 7.62
N LEU A 119 -8.42 -34.52 8.12
CA LEU A 119 -8.75 -34.40 9.54
C LEU A 119 -7.84 -35.28 10.41
N ALA A 120 -7.51 -36.49 9.94
CA ALA A 120 -6.62 -37.41 10.65
C ALA A 120 -5.17 -36.92 10.72
N GLN A 121 -4.61 -36.36 9.63
CA GLN A 121 -3.25 -35.81 9.63
C GLN A 121 -3.18 -34.34 10.08
N GLY A 122 -4.19 -33.55 9.72
CA GLY A 122 -4.23 -32.11 9.99
C GLY A 122 -4.42 -31.77 11.46
N THR A 123 -5.01 -32.66 12.25
CA THR A 123 -5.07 -32.49 13.71
C THR A 123 -3.69 -32.58 14.36
N GLN A 124 -2.85 -33.53 13.92
CA GLN A 124 -1.48 -33.67 14.44
C GLN A 124 -0.57 -32.52 13.95
N ALA A 125 -0.61 -32.21 12.66
CA ALA A 125 0.16 -31.08 12.10
C ALA A 125 -0.31 -29.73 12.66
N GLY A 126 -1.62 -29.56 12.83
CA GLY A 126 -2.23 -28.38 13.44
C GLY A 126 -1.83 -28.21 14.90
N TRP A 127 -1.75 -29.31 15.66
CA TRP A 127 -1.28 -29.25 17.05
C TRP A 127 0.20 -28.88 17.15
N LEU A 128 1.05 -29.43 16.27
CA LEU A 128 2.47 -29.06 16.21
C LEU A 128 2.67 -27.60 15.79
N ALA A 129 1.91 -27.13 14.79
CA ALA A 129 1.94 -25.74 14.35
C ALA A 129 1.44 -24.78 15.44
N LEU A 130 0.34 -25.12 16.11
CA LEU A 130 -0.18 -24.32 17.23
C LEU A 130 0.83 -24.26 18.38
N ARG A 131 1.47 -25.38 18.71
CA ARG A 131 2.51 -25.43 19.74
C ARG A 131 3.73 -24.58 19.38
N ALA A 132 4.16 -24.60 18.13
CA ALA A 132 5.26 -23.76 17.63
C ALA A 132 4.90 -22.26 17.65
N VAL A 133 3.66 -21.91 17.30
CA VAL A 133 3.16 -20.54 17.39
C VAL A 133 3.14 -20.08 18.85
N VAL A 134 2.59 -20.90 19.76
CA VAL A 134 2.52 -20.55 21.19
C VAL A 134 3.91 -20.42 21.81
N SER A 135 4.87 -21.30 21.48
CA SER A 135 6.24 -21.18 22.01
C SER A 135 6.93 -19.91 21.52
N ASN A 136 6.78 -19.59 20.23
CA ASN A 136 7.36 -18.38 19.64
C ASN A 136 6.66 -17.11 20.18
N PHE A 137 5.37 -17.19 20.50
CA PHE A 137 4.59 -16.09 21.07
C PHE A 137 4.99 -15.77 22.52
N ILE A 138 5.38 -16.79 23.30
CA ILE A 138 5.84 -16.61 24.69
C ILE A 138 7.27 -16.03 24.72
N GLU A 139 8.09 -16.28 23.69
CA GLU A 139 9.44 -15.71 23.57
C GLU A 139 9.46 -14.25 23.12
N GLN A 140 8.30 -13.67 22.76
CA GLN A 140 8.24 -12.29 22.28
C GLN A 140 8.33 -11.28 23.44
N PRO A 141 9.13 -10.21 23.31
CA PRO A 141 9.39 -9.25 24.40
C PRO A 141 8.16 -8.47 24.86
N TRP A 142 7.11 -8.43 24.05
CA TRP A 142 5.84 -7.79 24.40
C TRP A 142 4.90 -8.69 25.22
N TYR A 143 5.15 -10.01 25.28
CA TYR A 143 4.32 -10.97 26.02
C TYR A 143 4.34 -10.68 27.53
N GLU A 144 5.50 -10.34 28.09
CA GLU A 144 5.62 -9.94 29.50
C GLU A 144 4.80 -8.67 29.80
N SER A 145 4.77 -7.71 28.87
CA SER A 145 3.97 -6.49 29.00
C SER A 145 2.46 -6.81 29.05
N VAL A 146 1.99 -7.75 28.21
CA VAL A 146 0.58 -8.17 28.19
C VAL A 146 0.25 -9.03 29.41
N ARG A 147 1.16 -9.90 29.86
CA ARG A 147 0.99 -10.72 31.06
C ARG A 147 0.94 -9.87 32.33
N ALA A 148 1.79 -8.85 32.43
CA ALA A 148 1.76 -7.89 33.53
C ALA A 148 0.46 -7.05 33.55
N LEU A 149 -0.07 -6.72 32.37
CA LEU A 149 -1.38 -6.07 32.24
C LEU A 149 -2.53 -7.02 32.66
N ALA A 150 -2.41 -8.31 32.32
CA ALA A 150 -3.41 -9.32 32.64
C ALA A 150 -3.42 -9.72 34.14
N GLY A 151 -2.30 -9.59 34.84
CA GLY A 151 -2.19 -9.87 36.27
C GLY A 151 -2.94 -8.89 37.19
N GLN A 152 -3.44 -7.76 36.67
CA GLN A 152 -4.20 -6.76 37.43
C GLN A 152 -5.63 -6.62 36.88
N PRO A 153 -6.66 -7.17 37.56
CA PRO A 153 -8.02 -7.24 37.01
C PRO A 153 -8.60 -5.87 36.67
N GLY A 154 -8.25 -4.82 37.41
CA GLY A 154 -8.68 -3.45 37.13
C GLY A 154 -8.08 -2.84 35.86
N ARG A 155 -6.80 -3.12 35.55
CA ARG A 155 -6.15 -2.62 34.33
C ARG A 155 -6.60 -3.37 33.09
N LEU A 156 -6.86 -4.66 33.23
CA LEU A 156 -7.41 -5.50 32.18
C LEU A 156 -8.80 -5.01 31.77
N ALA A 157 -9.70 -4.76 32.73
CA ALA A 157 -11.01 -4.21 32.47
C ALA A 157 -10.93 -2.84 31.76
N ALA A 158 -10.05 -1.95 32.21
CA ALA A 158 -9.84 -0.65 31.57
C ALA A 158 -9.31 -0.80 30.12
N ALA A 159 -8.34 -1.69 29.90
CA ALA A 159 -7.78 -1.94 28.57
C ALA A 159 -8.82 -2.51 27.60
N VAL A 160 -9.67 -3.43 28.06
CA VAL A 160 -10.77 -4.00 27.25
C VAL A 160 -11.80 -2.93 26.89
N VAL A 161 -12.15 -2.04 27.83
CA VAL A 161 -13.06 -0.92 27.56
C VAL A 161 -12.46 0.01 26.50
N VAL A 162 -11.18 0.39 26.64
CA VAL A 162 -10.48 1.24 25.68
C VAL A 162 -10.42 0.59 24.30
N ALA A 163 -10.07 -0.70 24.22
CA ALA A 163 -10.01 -1.43 22.96
C ALA A 163 -11.38 -1.54 22.29
N SER A 164 -12.44 -1.78 23.08
CA SER A 164 -13.82 -1.85 22.59
C SER A 164 -14.28 -0.50 22.03
N LEU A 165 -13.98 0.60 22.74
CA LEU A 165 -14.29 1.95 22.27
C LEU A 165 -13.52 2.30 20.98
N ALA A 166 -12.24 1.95 20.90
CA ALA A 166 -11.44 2.14 19.70
C ALA A 166 -12.03 1.38 18.50
N TYR A 167 -12.38 0.09 18.69
CA TYR A 167 -13.02 -0.74 17.68
C TYR A 167 -14.36 -0.16 17.22
N LEU A 168 -15.24 0.21 18.15
CA LEU A 168 -16.53 0.82 17.83
C LEU A 168 -16.36 2.15 17.07
N SER A 169 -15.37 2.97 17.43
CA SER A 169 -15.07 4.21 16.69
C SER A 169 -14.63 3.93 15.25
N GLY A 170 -13.81 2.89 15.05
CA GLY A 170 -13.36 2.46 13.73
C GLY A 170 -14.51 1.95 12.86
N VAL A 171 -15.38 1.10 13.43
CA VAL A 171 -16.59 0.62 12.75
C VAL A 171 -17.52 1.78 12.38
N PHE A 172 -17.68 2.76 13.27
CA PHE A 172 -18.50 3.94 13.02
C PHE A 172 -17.92 4.83 11.92
N ALA A 173 -16.60 5.06 11.92
CA ALA A 173 -15.90 5.81 10.88
C ALA A 173 -16.05 5.11 9.51
N LEU A 174 -15.90 3.79 9.46
CA LEU A 174 -16.06 3.00 8.24
C LEU A 174 -17.50 3.09 7.70
N ARG A 175 -18.50 2.96 8.57
CA ARG A 175 -19.91 3.11 8.19
C ARG A 175 -20.21 4.50 7.63
N ARG A 176 -19.61 5.55 8.21
CA ARG A 176 -19.75 6.93 7.72
C ARG A 176 -19.13 7.12 6.35
N LEU A 177 -17.96 6.53 6.09
CA LEU A 177 -17.29 6.59 4.79
C LEU A 177 -18.07 5.85 3.70
N LEU A 178 -18.73 4.75 4.04
CA LEU A 178 -19.56 3.98 3.10
C LEU A 178 -20.94 4.61 2.85
N ALA A 179 -21.39 5.53 3.70
CA ALA A 179 -22.69 6.20 3.61
C ALA A 179 -22.63 7.56 2.89
N LEU A 180 -21.67 7.77 1.97
CA LEU A 180 -21.62 9.00 1.17
C LEU A 180 -22.96 9.18 0.41
N PRO A 181 -23.71 10.27 0.65
CA PRO A 181 -24.96 10.53 -0.03
C PRO A 181 -24.66 10.77 -1.51
N THR A 182 -25.33 10.02 -2.38
CA THR A 182 -25.38 10.30 -3.82
C THR A 182 -25.88 11.72 -4.01
N GLN A 183 -24.98 12.62 -4.37
CA GLN A 183 -25.26 14.00 -4.68
C GLN A 183 -26.21 14.01 -5.89
N GLN A 184 -27.52 14.20 -5.63
CA GLN A 184 -28.50 14.39 -6.69
C GLN A 184 -28.16 15.70 -7.40
N VAL A 185 -27.59 15.58 -8.60
CA VAL A 185 -27.43 16.70 -9.52
C VAL A 185 -28.83 17.11 -9.98
N ALA A 186 -29.31 18.23 -9.47
CA ALA A 186 -30.51 18.87 -9.99
C ALA A 186 -30.24 19.27 -11.45
N HIS A 187 -30.88 18.59 -12.41
CA HIS A 187 -30.98 19.08 -13.77
C HIS A 187 -31.95 20.26 -13.75
N ALA A 188 -31.39 21.47 -13.74
CA ALA A 188 -32.12 22.68 -14.03
C ALA A 188 -32.09 22.93 -15.55
N GLY A 189 -33.29 22.99 -16.13
CA GLY A 189 -33.66 23.81 -17.30
C GLY A 189 -32.96 23.52 -18.62
#